data_AF-A0A3D5HRB7-F1
#
_entry.id   AF-A0A3D5HRB7-F1
#
_cell.length_a   1.000
_cell.length_b   1.000
_cell.length_c   1.000
_cell.angle_alpha   90.00
_cell.angle_beta   90.00
_cell.angle_gamma   90.00
#
_symmetry.space_group_name_H-M   'P 1'
#
loop_
_entity.id
_entity.type
_entity.pdbx_description
1 polymer ?
#
loop_
_entity_poly.entity_id
_entity_poly.type
_entity_poly.pdbx_seq_one_letter_code
_entity_poly.pdbx_strand_id
1 'polypeptide(L)'
;YYIDEDLDGYGEESRDTQTCNAFAPIGFVELSTDCNDQNPAVNPNATEICDDIDNNCDGFIDEDLEHFTYYFDEDQDGYGDVTRDTQTCYNVAPIGFVVPSTDCNDLNSAINPGAVELCDDLDNNCDGQIDEDIQLYTYYIDTDGDSYGDDAFSIQICYNNPPEGYAVDNADCVDDDSAINPAAIELCDDIDNNCDGQIDEGLPLFKYYLDNDNDGFGDAAEEIQICYNIPPTSYVIDNTDCNDNNAGINPAEIDIPDNGIDEDCSGVDLFLQSRVYPNPVTDILEIHHQVDGAAEVIWISSGGKLIREEQIFFADNRAVIYSVDLPQGVYILRIIKDGLPVLTERVLVGE
;
A
#
# COMPACT_ATOMS: atom_id res chain seq x y z
N TYR A 1 -88.86 -45.92 25.61
CA TYR A 1 -88.55 -44.50 25.84
C TYR A 1 -87.41 -44.45 26.84
N TYR A 2 -86.49 -43.52 26.68
CA TYR A 2 -85.28 -43.35 27.49
C TYR A 2 -85.49 -42.15 28.40
N ILE A 3 -85.00 -42.21 29.63
CA ILE A 3 -85.14 -41.07 30.55
C ILE A 3 -84.41 -39.85 29.96
N ASP A 4 -85.00 -38.68 30.12
CA ASP A 4 -84.48 -37.38 29.68
C ASP A 4 -84.49 -36.47 30.92
N GLU A 5 -83.38 -36.45 31.66
CA GLU A 5 -83.28 -35.74 32.94
C GLU A 5 -83.07 -34.22 32.78
N ASP A 6 -82.46 -33.78 31.68
CA ASP A 6 -82.14 -32.37 31.42
C ASP A 6 -83.06 -31.67 30.41
N LEU A 7 -83.97 -32.41 29.78
CA LEU A 7 -85.05 -31.95 28.91
C LEU A 7 -84.60 -31.42 27.55
N ASP A 8 -83.54 -31.97 26.97
CA ASP A 8 -83.04 -31.58 25.65
C ASP A 8 -83.64 -32.38 24.46
N GLY A 9 -84.37 -33.45 24.76
CA GLY A 9 -85.04 -34.30 23.77
C GLY A 9 -84.31 -35.60 23.42
N TYR A 10 -83.13 -35.83 23.99
CA TYR A 10 -82.38 -37.07 23.96
C TYR A 10 -82.42 -37.72 25.35
N GLY A 11 -82.13 -39.01 25.42
CA GLY A 11 -82.20 -39.73 26.68
C GLY A 11 -81.15 -40.81 26.80
N GLU A 12 -80.85 -41.18 28.04
CA GLU A 12 -79.77 -42.12 28.35
C GLU A 12 -80.11 -43.56 27.90
N GLU A 13 -79.30 -44.15 27.00
CA GLU A 13 -79.44 -45.54 26.50
C GLU A 13 -79.64 -46.56 27.63
N SER A 14 -78.90 -46.39 28.73
CA SER A 14 -78.84 -47.38 29.81
C SER A 14 -80.06 -47.37 30.73
N ARG A 15 -80.94 -46.37 30.58
CA ARG A 15 -82.09 -46.11 31.47
C ARG A 15 -83.39 -45.99 30.68
N ASP A 16 -83.88 -47.14 30.22
CA ASP A 16 -85.12 -47.22 29.45
C ASP A 16 -86.36 -47.59 30.30
N THR A 17 -87.53 -47.27 29.74
CA THR A 17 -88.83 -47.74 30.23
C THR A 17 -89.73 -48.19 29.08
N GLN A 18 -90.56 -49.18 29.37
CA GLN A 18 -91.52 -49.75 28.43
C GLN A 18 -92.95 -49.42 28.86
N THR A 19 -93.78 -48.96 27.92
CA THR A 19 -95.18 -48.62 28.15
C THR A 19 -96.06 -49.08 27.00
N CYS A 20 -97.34 -49.32 27.27
CA CYS A 20 -98.36 -49.64 26.27
C CYS A 20 -99.06 -48.38 25.70
N ASN A 21 -98.67 -47.18 26.14
CA ASN A 21 -99.21 -45.91 25.66
C ASN A 21 -98.51 -45.46 24.37
N ALA A 22 -99.24 -44.76 23.50
CA ALA A 22 -98.71 -44.22 22.24
C ALA A 22 -97.89 -42.92 22.41
N PHE A 23 -97.75 -42.42 23.64
CA PHE A 23 -96.98 -41.22 23.96
C PHE A 23 -95.94 -41.54 25.03
N ALA A 24 -94.82 -40.81 24.99
CA ALA A 24 -93.76 -40.93 25.97
C ALA A 24 -94.28 -40.61 27.39
N PRO A 25 -93.89 -41.40 28.41
CA PRO A 25 -94.08 -41.00 29.81
C PRO A 25 -93.43 -39.64 30.09
N ILE A 26 -93.92 -38.91 31.11
CA ILE A 26 -93.32 -37.63 31.52
C ILE A 26 -91.85 -37.87 31.92
N GLY A 27 -90.93 -37.10 31.34
CA GLY A 27 -89.48 -37.21 31.56
C GLY A 27 -88.81 -38.35 30.78
N PHE A 28 -89.41 -38.82 29.68
CA PHE A 28 -88.80 -39.81 28.79
C PHE A 28 -88.98 -39.41 27.31
N VAL A 29 -88.05 -39.82 26.44
CA VAL A 29 -88.03 -39.54 24.98
C VAL A 29 -87.75 -40.78 24.13
N GLU A 30 -87.86 -40.68 22.81
CA GLU A 30 -87.64 -41.81 21.88
C GLU A 30 -86.17 -42.01 21.49
N LEU A 31 -85.39 -40.93 21.46
CA LEU A 31 -83.98 -40.93 21.08
C LEU A 31 -83.13 -41.35 22.29
N SER A 32 -82.13 -42.22 22.08
CA SER A 32 -81.37 -42.88 23.16
C SER A 32 -79.88 -42.52 23.16
N THR A 33 -79.52 -41.52 22.39
CA THR A 33 -78.15 -41.23 21.97
C THR A 33 -77.51 -40.13 22.81
N ASP A 34 -78.07 -39.86 23.99
CA ASP A 34 -77.51 -38.90 24.94
C ASP A 34 -76.32 -39.51 25.69
N CYS A 35 -75.17 -38.83 25.60
CA CYS A 35 -73.96 -39.23 26.29
C CYS A 35 -73.79 -38.55 27.67
N ASN A 36 -74.60 -37.54 28.01
CA ASN A 36 -74.68 -36.92 29.33
C ASN A 36 -76.08 -36.32 29.63
N ASP A 37 -77.00 -37.17 30.06
CA ASP A 37 -78.41 -36.88 30.39
C ASP A 37 -78.63 -35.84 31.53
N GLN A 38 -77.55 -35.31 32.10
CA GLN A 38 -77.58 -34.25 33.13
C GLN A 38 -77.16 -32.88 32.58
N ASN A 39 -76.75 -32.78 31.33
CA ASN A 39 -76.25 -31.57 30.70
C ASN A 39 -76.88 -31.37 29.31
N PRO A 40 -77.85 -30.44 29.15
CA PRO A 40 -78.61 -30.28 27.91
C PRO A 40 -77.80 -29.66 26.75
N ALA A 41 -76.52 -29.37 27.00
CA ALA A 41 -75.55 -28.95 26.00
C ALA A 41 -74.75 -30.12 25.41
N VAL A 42 -74.94 -31.35 25.90
CA VAL A 42 -74.21 -32.55 25.47
C VAL A 42 -75.20 -33.57 24.94
N ASN A 43 -75.45 -33.55 23.63
CA ASN A 43 -76.38 -34.43 22.93
C ASN A 43 -76.06 -34.47 21.43
N PRO A 44 -76.60 -35.44 20.67
CA PRO A 44 -76.34 -35.64 19.24
C PRO A 44 -76.53 -34.46 18.28
N ASN A 45 -77.22 -33.41 18.70
CA ASN A 45 -77.41 -32.19 17.89
C ASN A 45 -76.64 -30.99 18.44
N ALA A 46 -75.90 -31.15 19.53
CA ALA A 46 -75.03 -30.11 20.06
C ALA A 46 -73.94 -29.77 19.04
N THR A 47 -73.38 -28.57 19.17
CA THR A 47 -72.21 -28.14 18.40
C THR A 47 -71.03 -28.21 19.33
N GLU A 48 -69.91 -28.76 18.85
CA GLU A 48 -68.66 -28.80 19.61
C GLU A 48 -68.24 -27.40 20.07
N ILE A 49 -67.77 -27.33 21.30
CA ILE A 49 -67.12 -26.16 21.89
C ILE A 49 -65.86 -26.64 22.59
N CYS A 50 -64.78 -25.87 22.48
CA CYS A 50 -63.47 -26.27 23.02
C CYS A 50 -63.50 -26.39 24.56
N ASP A 51 -63.86 -27.57 25.08
CA ASP A 51 -64.02 -27.84 26.51
C ASP A 51 -63.57 -29.25 26.94
N ASP A 52 -62.88 -29.98 26.05
CA ASP A 52 -62.39 -31.35 26.25
C ASP A 52 -63.54 -32.37 26.48
N ILE A 53 -64.77 -32.07 26.02
CA ILE A 53 -65.95 -32.94 26.07
C ILE A 53 -66.45 -33.20 24.64
N ASP A 54 -66.85 -34.44 24.35
CA ASP A 54 -67.64 -34.79 23.17
C ASP A 54 -69.06 -34.23 23.34
N ASN A 55 -69.35 -33.05 22.79
CA ASN A 55 -70.64 -32.41 23.00
C ASN A 55 -71.73 -33.07 22.14
N ASN A 56 -71.40 -33.54 20.94
CA ASN A 56 -72.34 -34.12 20.00
C ASN A 56 -72.46 -35.65 20.03
N CYS A 57 -71.81 -36.29 21.00
CA CYS A 57 -71.87 -37.72 21.24
C CYS A 57 -71.49 -38.60 20.02
N ASP A 58 -70.63 -38.12 19.12
CA ASP A 58 -70.20 -38.89 17.94
C ASP A 58 -68.97 -39.77 18.20
N GLY A 59 -68.37 -39.64 19.39
CA GLY A 59 -67.19 -40.39 19.84
C GLY A 59 -65.85 -39.69 19.59
N PHE A 60 -65.87 -38.47 19.07
CA PHE A 60 -64.71 -37.59 18.98
C PHE A 60 -64.88 -36.42 19.97
N ILE A 61 -63.78 -35.79 20.37
CA ILE A 61 -63.80 -34.67 21.31
C ILE A 61 -63.31 -33.45 20.54
N ASP A 62 -64.04 -32.34 20.65
CA ASP A 62 -63.67 -31.04 20.09
C ASP A 62 -63.40 -31.08 18.57
N GLU A 63 -64.00 -32.04 17.85
CA GLU A 63 -63.92 -32.11 16.39
C GLU A 63 -64.69 -30.95 15.73
N ASP A 64 -64.46 -30.76 14.42
CA ASP A 64 -65.00 -29.63 13.65
C ASP A 64 -64.62 -28.22 14.18
N LEU A 65 -63.74 -28.14 15.18
CA LEU A 65 -63.10 -26.91 15.65
C LEU A 65 -61.76 -26.64 14.96
N GLU A 66 -61.40 -25.36 14.86
CA GLU A 66 -60.05 -24.96 14.46
C GLU A 66 -59.06 -25.38 15.54
N HIS A 67 -58.06 -26.17 15.16
CA HIS A 67 -56.98 -26.59 16.04
C HIS A 67 -55.72 -25.79 15.75
N PHE A 68 -55.10 -25.29 16.81
CA PHE A 68 -53.84 -24.58 16.80
C PHE A 68 -52.72 -25.53 17.24
N THR A 69 -51.57 -25.40 16.60
CA THR A 69 -50.35 -26.12 16.97
C THR A 69 -49.39 -25.14 17.63
N TYR A 70 -48.87 -25.53 18.79
CA TYR A 70 -47.86 -24.77 19.53
C TYR A 70 -46.66 -25.67 19.81
N TYR A 71 -45.47 -25.08 19.91
CA TYR A 71 -44.18 -25.76 20.04
C TYR A 71 -43.55 -25.41 21.38
N PHE A 72 -42.95 -26.39 22.04
CA PHE A 72 -42.34 -26.19 23.34
C PHE A 72 -41.14 -25.24 23.22
N ASP A 73 -41.07 -24.27 24.12
CA ASP A 73 -40.02 -23.26 24.21
C ASP A 73 -39.33 -23.45 25.58
N GLU A 74 -38.22 -24.19 25.57
CA GLU A 74 -37.53 -24.61 26.80
C GLU A 74 -36.66 -23.51 27.41
N ASP A 75 -36.03 -22.67 26.58
CA ASP A 75 -35.17 -21.59 27.01
C ASP A 75 -35.84 -20.20 27.13
N GLN A 76 -37.11 -20.12 26.73
CA GLN A 76 -38.03 -18.98 26.86
C GLN A 76 -37.65 -17.76 26.02
N ASP A 77 -37.19 -17.99 24.78
CA ASP A 77 -36.85 -16.90 23.85
C ASP A 77 -37.97 -16.52 22.86
N GLY A 78 -39.06 -17.29 22.82
CA GLY A 78 -40.20 -17.06 21.95
C GLY A 78 -40.25 -17.91 20.68
N TYR A 79 -39.24 -18.75 20.45
CA TYR A 79 -39.20 -19.76 19.40
C TYR A 79 -39.22 -21.15 20.03
N GLY A 80 -39.83 -22.13 19.35
CA GLY A 80 -40.00 -23.47 19.90
C GLY A 80 -39.47 -24.56 18.98
N ASP A 81 -39.23 -25.72 19.57
CA ASP A 81 -38.73 -26.91 18.88
C ASP A 81 -39.83 -27.57 18.05
N VAL A 82 -39.61 -27.65 16.73
CA VAL A 82 -40.51 -28.31 15.76
C VAL A 82 -40.82 -29.78 16.09
N THR A 83 -39.95 -30.45 16.85
CA THR A 83 -40.10 -31.85 17.25
C THR A 83 -40.92 -32.06 18.52
N ARG A 84 -41.31 -30.96 19.19
CA ARG A 84 -42.02 -30.96 20.48
C ARG A 84 -43.27 -30.10 20.41
N ASP A 85 -44.27 -30.56 19.66
CA ASP A 85 -45.53 -29.85 19.49
C ASP A 85 -46.65 -30.34 20.41
N THR A 86 -47.66 -29.49 20.59
CA THR A 86 -48.97 -29.82 21.16
C THR A 86 -50.07 -29.19 20.30
N GLN A 87 -51.22 -29.83 20.25
CA GLN A 87 -52.38 -29.37 19.48
C GLN A 87 -53.56 -29.13 20.41
N THR A 88 -54.27 -28.02 20.21
CA THR A 88 -55.45 -27.66 21.01
C THR A 88 -56.41 -26.76 20.22
N CYS A 89 -57.69 -26.80 20.52
CA CYS A 89 -58.69 -25.88 19.98
C CYS A 89 -58.68 -24.48 20.64
N TYR A 90 -57.88 -24.28 21.70
CA TYR A 90 -57.71 -22.96 22.32
C TYR A 90 -56.75 -22.09 21.50
N ASN A 91 -57.19 -20.89 21.12
CA ASN A 91 -56.34 -19.88 20.43
C ASN A 91 -55.42 -19.11 21.41
N VAL A 92 -54.91 -19.79 22.41
CA VAL A 92 -53.94 -19.27 23.38
C VAL A 92 -52.93 -20.37 23.64
N ALA A 93 -51.65 -20.05 23.47
CA ALA A 93 -50.59 -21.02 23.70
C ALA A 93 -50.59 -21.50 25.17
N PRO A 94 -50.45 -22.81 25.42
CA PRO A 94 -50.21 -23.33 26.75
C PRO A 94 -48.92 -22.75 27.36
N ILE A 95 -48.81 -22.79 28.69
CA ILE A 95 -47.59 -22.31 29.39
C ILE A 95 -46.39 -23.12 28.91
N GLY A 96 -45.34 -22.42 28.46
CA GLY A 96 -44.11 -23.03 27.94
C GLY A 96 -44.19 -23.44 26.47
N PHE A 97 -45.21 -23.00 25.73
CA PHE A 97 -45.33 -23.22 24.29
C PHE A 97 -45.51 -21.90 23.53
N VAL A 98 -45.07 -21.88 22.27
CA VAL A 98 -45.10 -20.73 21.37
C VAL A 98 -45.56 -21.14 19.97
N VAL A 99 -45.87 -20.18 19.09
CA VAL A 99 -46.29 -20.45 17.70
C VAL A 99 -45.11 -20.71 16.76
N PRO A 100 -43.99 -19.95 16.80
CA PRO A 100 -42.87 -20.18 15.91
C PRO A 100 -42.19 -21.52 16.24
N SER A 101 -41.97 -22.35 15.22
CA SER A 101 -41.34 -23.69 15.34
C SER A 101 -39.92 -23.72 14.79
N THR A 102 -39.27 -22.56 14.76
CA THR A 102 -38.08 -22.30 13.94
C THR A 102 -36.81 -22.23 14.77
N ASP A 103 -36.89 -22.67 16.03
CA ASP A 103 -35.72 -22.71 16.91
C ASP A 103 -34.77 -23.84 16.50
N CYS A 104 -33.50 -23.50 16.28
CA CYS A 104 -32.45 -24.47 16.00
C CYS A 104 -31.70 -24.94 17.26
N ASN A 105 -31.88 -24.29 18.41
CA ASN A 105 -31.33 -24.69 19.69
C ASN A 105 -32.19 -24.24 20.89
N ASP A 106 -33.25 -25.01 21.16
CA ASP A 106 -34.22 -24.87 22.29
C ASP A 106 -33.59 -24.90 23.70
N LEU A 107 -32.26 -25.03 23.82
CA LEU A 107 -31.55 -24.97 25.10
C LEU A 107 -30.73 -23.68 25.27
N ASN A 108 -30.71 -22.79 24.27
CA ASN A 108 -29.89 -21.60 24.26
C ASN A 108 -30.61 -20.40 23.61
N SER A 109 -31.18 -19.54 24.45
CA SER A 109 -31.96 -18.35 24.04
C SER A 109 -31.19 -17.27 23.26
N ALA A 110 -29.89 -17.48 23.03
CA ALA A 110 -29.08 -16.66 22.14
C ALA A 110 -29.03 -17.18 20.70
N ILE A 111 -29.57 -18.38 20.44
CA ILE A 111 -29.54 -19.06 19.14
C ILE A 111 -30.99 -19.29 18.70
N ASN A 112 -31.54 -18.35 17.93
CA ASN A 112 -32.90 -18.40 17.41
C ASN A 112 -33.06 -17.44 16.22
N PRO A 113 -34.14 -17.55 15.43
CA PRO A 113 -34.36 -16.70 14.24
C PRO A 113 -34.41 -15.19 14.44
N GLY A 114 -34.51 -14.71 15.68
CA GLY A 114 -34.44 -13.29 16.01
C GLY A 114 -33.06 -12.82 16.48
N ALA A 115 -32.10 -13.73 16.63
CA ALA A 115 -30.76 -13.41 17.09
C ALA A 115 -29.95 -12.67 16.03
N VAL A 116 -28.88 -12.01 16.49
CA VAL A 116 -27.89 -11.36 15.63
C VAL A 116 -26.66 -12.26 15.62
N GLU A 117 -26.07 -12.46 14.44
CA GLU A 117 -24.83 -13.21 14.29
C GLU A 117 -23.68 -12.62 15.11
N LEU A 118 -22.95 -13.51 15.74
CA LEU A 118 -21.72 -13.27 16.46
C LEU A 118 -20.56 -13.92 15.72
N CYS A 119 -19.35 -13.54 16.08
CA CYS A 119 -18.12 -14.15 15.56
C CYS A 119 -17.73 -15.34 16.46
N ASP A 120 -18.53 -16.40 16.42
CA ASP A 120 -18.37 -17.57 17.30
C ASP A 120 -18.46 -18.93 16.60
N ASP A 121 -18.40 -18.95 15.27
CA ASP A 121 -18.50 -20.14 14.42
C ASP A 121 -19.85 -20.89 14.57
N LEU A 122 -20.91 -20.18 14.99
CA LEU A 122 -22.26 -20.73 15.14
C LEU A 122 -23.24 -19.94 14.26
N ASP A 123 -24.26 -20.64 13.76
CA ASP A 123 -25.44 -20.03 13.14
C ASP A 123 -26.36 -19.55 14.29
N ASN A 124 -26.26 -18.27 14.68
CA ASN A 124 -27.04 -17.77 15.81
C ASN A 124 -28.50 -17.51 15.41
N ASN A 125 -28.77 -17.14 14.16
CA ASN A 125 -30.08 -16.76 13.67
C ASN A 125 -30.83 -17.89 12.94
N CYS A 126 -30.29 -19.11 12.95
CA CYS A 126 -30.88 -20.30 12.36
C CYS A 126 -31.22 -20.16 10.85
N ASP A 127 -30.52 -19.33 10.09
CA ASP A 127 -30.76 -19.15 8.64
C ASP A 127 -29.99 -20.15 7.76
N GLY A 128 -29.09 -20.93 8.37
CA GLY A 128 -28.24 -21.93 7.72
C GLY A 128 -26.89 -21.40 7.23
N GLN A 129 -26.58 -20.13 7.49
CA GLN A 129 -25.27 -19.52 7.31
C GLN A 129 -24.61 -19.35 8.69
N ILE A 130 -23.28 -19.28 8.69
CA ILE A 130 -22.51 -19.11 9.92
C ILE A 130 -21.81 -17.78 9.80
N ASP A 131 -21.91 -16.95 10.84
CA ASP A 131 -21.14 -15.72 10.98
C ASP A 131 -21.35 -14.77 9.77
N GLU A 132 -22.57 -14.69 9.23
CA GLU A 132 -22.92 -13.77 8.13
C GLU A 132 -23.32 -12.37 8.61
N ASP A 133 -23.36 -11.40 7.68
CA ASP A 133 -23.65 -9.99 7.98
C ASP A 133 -22.73 -9.32 9.04
N ILE A 134 -21.62 -9.97 9.40
CA ILE A 134 -20.57 -9.42 10.26
C ILE A 134 -19.44 -8.79 9.46
N GLN A 135 -18.73 -7.86 10.08
CA GLN A 135 -17.53 -7.27 9.50
C GLN A 135 -16.39 -8.30 9.49
N LEU A 136 -15.91 -8.65 8.30
CA LEU A 136 -14.69 -9.42 8.13
C LEU A 136 -13.47 -8.50 8.00
N TYR A 137 -12.38 -8.90 8.65
CA TYR A 137 -11.06 -8.31 8.56
C TYR A 137 -10.17 -9.25 7.76
N THR A 138 -9.36 -8.68 6.86
CA THR A 138 -8.39 -9.43 6.07
C THR A 138 -7.01 -9.24 6.70
N TYR A 139 -6.30 -10.33 6.92
CA TYR A 139 -4.93 -10.34 7.43
C TYR A 139 -4.04 -11.19 6.52
N TYR A 140 -2.77 -10.83 6.42
CA TYR A 140 -1.78 -11.39 5.49
C TYR A 140 -0.73 -12.18 6.27
N ILE A 141 -0.23 -13.28 5.72
CA ILE A 141 0.76 -14.09 6.44
C ILE A 141 2.04 -13.28 6.64
N ASP A 142 2.58 -13.28 7.86
CA ASP A 142 3.80 -12.58 8.27
C ASP A 142 4.79 -13.65 8.76
N THR A 143 5.71 -14.07 7.88
CA THR A 143 6.55 -15.25 8.11
C THR A 143 7.80 -14.92 8.93
N ASP A 144 8.31 -13.70 8.82
CA ASP A 144 9.50 -13.25 9.53
C ASP A 144 9.23 -12.38 10.78
N GLY A 145 7.99 -11.92 10.96
CA GLY A 145 7.51 -11.23 12.15
C GLY A 145 7.77 -9.74 12.18
N ASP A 146 7.86 -9.08 11.02
CA ASP A 146 8.13 -7.64 10.93
C ASP A 146 6.88 -6.74 10.87
N SER A 147 5.68 -7.35 10.88
CA SER A 147 4.35 -6.71 10.79
C SER A 147 3.89 -6.30 9.39
N TYR A 148 4.61 -6.69 8.35
CA TYR A 148 4.17 -6.70 6.96
C TYR A 148 3.95 -8.15 6.52
N GLY A 149 3.10 -8.38 5.53
CA GLY A 149 2.81 -9.75 5.10
C GLY A 149 2.54 -9.90 3.61
N ASP A 150 2.48 -11.15 3.17
CA ASP A 150 2.36 -11.52 1.75
C ASP A 150 0.93 -11.28 1.22
N ASP A 151 0.81 -10.48 0.16
CA ASP A 151 -0.47 -10.21 -0.51
C ASP A 151 -1.10 -11.45 -1.18
N ALA A 152 -0.30 -12.49 -1.45
CA ALA A 152 -0.73 -13.75 -2.05
C ALA A 152 -1.41 -14.69 -1.05
N PHE A 153 -1.16 -14.54 0.25
CA PHE A 153 -1.69 -15.42 1.30
C PHE A 153 -2.39 -14.63 2.41
N SER A 154 -3.70 -14.46 2.24
CA SER A 154 -4.57 -13.81 3.22
C SER A 154 -5.58 -14.77 3.86
N ILE A 155 -5.98 -14.47 5.10
CA ILE A 155 -7.18 -15.02 5.74
C ILE A 155 -8.21 -13.93 5.95
N GLN A 156 -9.48 -14.33 6.07
CA GLN A 156 -10.56 -13.46 6.50
C GLN A 156 -11.15 -13.99 7.80
N ILE A 157 -11.21 -13.14 8.81
CA ILE A 157 -11.78 -13.48 10.12
C ILE A 157 -12.60 -12.28 10.63
N CYS A 158 -13.51 -12.53 11.56
CA CYS A 158 -14.38 -11.49 12.13
C CYS A 158 -13.81 -10.83 13.41
N TYR A 159 -12.58 -11.16 13.80
CA TYR A 159 -11.86 -10.50 14.90
C TYR A 159 -11.03 -9.33 14.38
N ASN A 160 -11.14 -8.16 15.02
CA ASN A 160 -10.40 -6.95 14.66
C ASN A 160 -8.95 -6.92 15.21
N ASN A 161 -8.35 -8.08 15.47
CA ASN A 161 -6.94 -8.17 15.82
C ASN A 161 -6.30 -9.26 14.95
N PRO A 162 -5.11 -9.00 14.38
CA PRO A 162 -4.39 -10.01 13.61
C PRO A 162 -4.03 -11.21 14.51
N PRO A 163 -4.23 -12.45 14.04
CA PRO A 163 -3.69 -13.64 14.71
C PRO A 163 -2.16 -13.64 14.74
N GLU A 164 -1.58 -14.48 15.58
CA GLU A 164 -0.12 -14.70 15.58
C GLU A 164 0.34 -15.22 14.21
N GLY A 165 1.40 -14.62 13.66
CA GLY A 165 1.93 -14.92 12.32
C GLY A 165 1.16 -14.26 11.18
N TYR A 166 0.38 -13.21 11.46
CA TYR A 166 -0.31 -12.41 10.45
C TYR A 166 -0.13 -10.90 10.68
N ALA A 167 -0.05 -10.17 9.58
CA ALA A 167 0.03 -8.72 9.50
C ALA A 167 -1.26 -8.09 8.97
N VAL A 168 -1.44 -6.80 9.27
CA VAL A 168 -2.53 -5.98 8.71
C VAL A 168 -2.13 -5.41 7.34
N ASP A 169 -0.85 -5.07 7.20
CA ASP A 169 -0.27 -4.52 5.99
C ASP A 169 0.20 -5.65 5.08
N ASN A 170 0.01 -5.48 3.77
CA ASN A 170 0.29 -6.50 2.74
C ASN A 170 1.40 -6.08 1.78
N ALA A 171 2.20 -5.09 2.18
CA ALA A 171 3.20 -4.47 1.34
C ALA A 171 4.61 -5.05 1.54
N ASP A 172 4.72 -6.26 2.10
CA ASP A 172 5.99 -6.95 2.18
C ASP A 172 6.45 -7.39 0.77
N CYS A 173 7.70 -7.10 0.42
CA CYS A 173 8.29 -7.54 -0.84
C CYS A 173 9.20 -8.76 -0.68
N VAL A 174 9.58 -9.14 0.55
CA VAL A 174 10.39 -10.32 0.86
C VAL A 174 9.96 -10.94 2.21
N ASP A 175 8.92 -11.79 2.17
CA ASP A 175 8.26 -12.36 3.36
C ASP A 175 9.15 -13.17 4.34
N ASP A 176 10.34 -13.59 3.90
CA ASP A 176 11.27 -14.39 4.70
C ASP A 176 12.41 -13.54 5.30
N ASP A 177 12.42 -12.21 5.09
CA ASP A 177 13.50 -11.31 5.52
C ASP A 177 12.99 -9.98 6.11
N SER A 178 12.85 -9.96 7.44
CA SER A 178 12.41 -8.80 8.25
C SER A 178 13.23 -7.50 8.11
N ALA A 179 14.33 -7.54 7.35
CA ALA A 179 15.10 -6.35 7.00
C ALA A 179 14.61 -5.65 5.73
N ILE A 180 13.71 -6.28 4.95
CA ILE A 180 13.23 -5.79 3.66
C ILE A 180 11.70 -5.64 3.74
N ASN A 181 11.24 -4.44 4.06
CA ASN A 181 9.82 -4.12 4.24
C ASN A 181 9.58 -2.61 4.10
N PRO A 182 8.33 -2.14 3.94
CA PRO A 182 8.01 -0.71 3.79
C PRO A 182 8.53 0.27 4.84
N ALA A 183 8.90 -0.21 6.04
CA ALA A 183 9.48 0.62 7.10
C ALA A 183 11.01 0.52 7.19
N ALA A 184 11.64 -0.33 6.40
CA ALA A 184 13.08 -0.48 6.36
C ALA A 184 13.77 0.79 5.87
N ILE A 185 15.05 0.90 6.21
CA ILE A 185 15.92 2.00 5.77
C ILE A 185 16.77 1.47 4.63
N GLU A 186 16.84 2.20 3.54
CA GLU A 186 17.73 1.89 2.42
C GLU A 186 19.19 1.74 2.86
N LEU A 187 19.82 0.70 2.33
CA LEU A 187 21.23 0.42 2.42
C LEU A 187 21.84 0.51 1.02
N CYS A 188 23.16 0.67 0.94
CA CYS A 188 23.86 0.67 -0.35
C CYS A 188 24.24 -0.78 -0.69
N ASP A 189 23.25 -1.60 -1.03
CA ASP A 189 23.43 -3.05 -1.27
C ASP A 189 22.73 -3.57 -2.53
N ASP A 190 22.32 -2.67 -3.43
CA ASP A 190 21.62 -2.97 -4.67
C ASP A 190 20.25 -3.66 -4.45
N ILE A 191 19.65 -3.52 -3.27
CA ILE A 191 18.34 -4.05 -2.90
C ILE A 191 17.42 -2.88 -2.54
N ASP A 192 16.19 -2.93 -3.01
CA ASP A 192 15.10 -2.07 -2.53
C ASP A 192 14.68 -2.56 -1.14
N ASN A 193 15.27 -2.01 -0.08
CA ASN A 193 15.01 -2.49 1.27
C ASN A 193 13.61 -2.06 1.74
N ASN A 194 13.14 -0.89 1.31
CA ASN A 194 11.89 -0.30 1.75
C ASN A 194 10.69 -0.60 0.84
N CYS A 195 10.86 -1.47 -0.14
CA CYS A 195 9.81 -1.91 -1.05
C CYS A 195 9.08 -0.76 -1.79
N ASP A 196 9.73 0.39 -2.02
CA ASP A 196 9.11 1.54 -2.71
C ASP A 196 9.24 1.49 -4.25
N GLY A 197 9.98 0.50 -4.76
CA GLY A 197 10.26 0.28 -6.17
C GLY A 197 11.51 1.00 -6.68
N GLN A 198 12.26 1.68 -5.81
CA GLN A 198 13.56 2.27 -6.10
C GLN A 198 14.64 1.52 -5.31
N ILE A 199 15.86 1.51 -5.87
CA ILE A 199 17.00 0.83 -5.24
C ILE A 199 17.95 1.90 -4.74
N ASP A 200 18.40 1.76 -3.49
CA ASP A 200 19.44 2.55 -2.85
C ASP A 200 19.15 4.08 -2.85
N GLU A 201 17.87 4.49 -2.76
CA GLU A 201 17.49 5.90 -2.78
C GLU A 201 17.63 6.60 -1.42
N GLY A 202 17.63 7.94 -1.43
CA GLY A 202 17.81 8.73 -0.21
C GLY A 202 19.21 8.65 0.42
N LEU A 203 20.13 7.87 -0.16
CA LEU A 203 21.50 7.69 0.28
C LEU A 203 22.44 8.83 -0.18
N PRO A 204 23.53 9.09 0.56
CA PRO A 204 24.57 9.99 0.10
C PRO A 204 25.26 9.41 -1.14
N LEU A 205 25.22 10.16 -2.24
CA LEU A 205 25.92 9.79 -3.47
C LEU A 205 27.33 10.42 -3.51
N PHE A 206 28.31 9.59 -3.83
CA PHE A 206 29.69 9.98 -4.09
C PHE A 206 29.91 10.04 -5.60
N LYS A 207 30.57 11.12 -6.05
CA LYS A 207 30.90 11.32 -7.45
C LYS A 207 32.35 10.85 -7.69
N TYR A 208 32.54 10.09 -8.77
CA TYR A 208 33.83 9.64 -9.24
C TYR A 208 33.95 9.84 -10.75
N TYR A 209 35.19 9.94 -11.24
CA TYR A 209 35.53 10.26 -12.62
C TYR A 209 36.35 9.12 -13.22
N LEU A 210 36.07 8.75 -14.46
CA LEU A 210 36.77 7.68 -15.16
C LEU A 210 38.25 8.05 -15.26
N ASP A 211 39.12 7.11 -14.88
CA ASP A 211 40.57 7.17 -15.02
C ASP A 211 40.98 6.02 -15.96
N ASN A 212 40.95 6.30 -17.26
CA ASN A 212 41.06 5.32 -18.32
C ASN A 212 42.52 4.94 -18.61
N ASP A 213 43.48 5.83 -18.33
CA ASP A 213 44.91 5.53 -18.46
C ASP A 213 45.61 5.15 -17.14
N ASN A 214 44.91 5.25 -16.00
CA ASN A 214 45.30 4.81 -14.66
C ASN A 214 46.43 5.65 -14.03
N ASP A 215 46.40 6.96 -14.21
CA ASP A 215 47.38 7.89 -13.62
C ASP A 215 46.95 8.54 -12.29
N GLY A 216 45.68 8.38 -11.91
CA GLY A 216 45.12 8.90 -10.67
C GLY A 216 44.28 10.17 -10.83
N PHE A 217 44.21 10.73 -12.03
CA PHE A 217 43.34 11.83 -12.42
C PHE A 217 42.27 11.31 -13.38
N GLY A 218 41.06 11.88 -13.35
CA GLY A 218 39.96 11.40 -14.17
C GLY A 218 39.31 12.49 -15.01
N ASP A 219 38.57 12.08 -16.05
CA ASP A 219 37.86 12.97 -16.95
C ASP A 219 36.59 13.57 -16.30
N ALA A 220 36.54 14.90 -16.19
CA ALA A 220 35.36 15.62 -15.69
C ALA A 220 34.09 15.43 -16.54
N ALA A 221 34.20 14.96 -17.79
CA ALA A 221 33.08 14.67 -18.67
C ALA A 221 32.51 13.25 -18.49
N GLU A 222 33.30 12.32 -17.96
CA GLU A 222 32.94 10.91 -17.77
C GLU A 222 32.82 10.60 -16.28
N GLU A 223 31.67 10.96 -15.69
CA GLU A 223 31.41 10.83 -14.26
C GLU A 223 30.34 9.77 -13.94
N ILE A 224 30.48 9.14 -12.79
CA ILE A 224 29.46 8.29 -12.18
C ILE A 224 29.10 8.80 -10.79
N GLN A 225 27.91 8.44 -10.33
CA GLN A 225 27.46 8.68 -8.97
C GLN A 225 26.95 7.38 -8.37
N ILE A 226 27.49 6.99 -7.21
CA ILE A 226 27.14 5.75 -6.50
C ILE A 226 27.06 6.01 -4.99
N CYS A 227 26.37 5.15 -4.24
CA CYS A 227 26.26 5.28 -2.78
C CYS A 227 27.47 4.71 -2.01
N TYR A 228 28.40 4.03 -2.69
CA TYR A 228 29.64 3.55 -2.09
C TYR A 228 30.66 4.68 -1.92
N ASN A 229 31.28 4.75 -0.74
CA ASN A 229 32.31 5.74 -0.42
C ASN A 229 33.74 5.37 -0.87
N ILE A 230 33.86 4.32 -1.69
CA ILE A 230 35.11 3.86 -2.28
C ILE A 230 34.94 3.92 -3.80
N PRO A 231 35.89 4.55 -4.53
CA PRO A 231 35.83 4.59 -5.98
C PRO A 231 35.86 3.17 -6.57
N PRO A 232 35.05 2.86 -7.59
CA PRO A 232 35.17 1.64 -8.36
C PRO A 232 36.53 1.52 -9.05
N THR A 233 36.83 0.33 -9.58
CA THR A 233 38.05 0.15 -10.39
C THR A 233 38.00 1.06 -11.62
N SER A 234 39.13 1.72 -11.93
CA SER A 234 39.26 2.70 -13.02
C SER A 234 38.48 3.99 -12.82
N TYR A 235 38.13 4.33 -11.57
CA TYR A 235 37.55 5.62 -11.23
C TYR A 235 38.33 6.28 -10.09
N VAL A 236 38.38 7.60 -10.08
CA VAL A 236 39.08 8.41 -9.07
C VAL A 236 38.23 9.59 -8.61
N ILE A 237 38.66 10.28 -7.55
CA ILE A 237 37.96 11.44 -6.99
C ILE A 237 38.38 12.74 -7.69
N ASP A 238 39.62 12.78 -8.18
CA ASP A 238 40.19 13.95 -8.84
C ASP A 238 39.75 14.00 -10.30
N ASN A 239 39.22 15.13 -10.75
CA ASN A 239 38.65 15.31 -12.09
C ASN A 239 39.43 16.28 -12.97
N THR A 240 40.70 16.47 -12.63
CA THR A 240 41.53 17.51 -13.23
C THR A 240 42.33 17.05 -14.44
N ASP A 241 42.04 15.84 -14.95
CA ASP A 241 42.69 15.31 -16.14
C ASP A 241 42.24 16.06 -17.41
N CYS A 242 43.21 16.52 -18.20
CA CYS A 242 42.97 17.15 -19.50
C CYS A 242 43.12 16.17 -20.68
N ASN A 243 43.63 14.95 -20.46
CA ASN A 243 43.69 13.88 -21.43
C ASN A 243 43.72 12.47 -20.81
N ASP A 244 42.52 11.96 -20.50
CA ASP A 244 42.23 10.61 -19.94
C ASP A 244 42.55 9.42 -20.87
N ASN A 245 43.34 9.64 -21.92
CA ASN A 245 43.88 8.58 -22.77
C ASN A 245 45.41 8.55 -22.77
N ASN A 246 46.05 9.40 -21.97
CA ASN A 246 47.49 9.52 -21.88
C ASN A 246 47.96 9.94 -20.49
N ALA A 247 48.40 8.95 -19.70
CA ALA A 247 48.93 9.07 -18.35
C ALA A 247 50.15 10.00 -18.17
N GLY A 248 50.67 10.57 -19.26
CA GLY A 248 51.71 11.60 -19.25
C GLY A 248 51.20 13.03 -19.50
N ILE A 249 49.88 13.25 -19.46
CA ILE A 249 49.23 14.55 -19.61
C ILE A 249 48.19 14.66 -18.48
N ASN A 250 48.62 15.14 -17.32
CA ASN A 250 47.80 15.35 -16.12
C ASN A 250 48.43 16.42 -15.21
N PRO A 251 47.71 16.97 -14.22
CA PRO A 251 48.21 18.07 -13.38
C PRO A 251 49.43 17.78 -12.49
N ALA A 252 49.84 16.52 -12.34
CA ALA A 252 51.06 16.17 -11.64
C ALA A 252 52.30 16.09 -12.54
N GLU A 253 52.10 16.08 -13.86
CA GLU A 253 53.19 16.11 -14.82
C GLU A 253 53.81 17.51 -14.90
N ILE A 254 54.95 17.58 -15.59
CA ILE A 254 55.66 18.82 -15.84
C ILE A 254 55.75 18.99 -17.35
N ASP A 255 55.39 20.18 -17.82
CA ASP A 255 55.47 20.51 -19.24
C ASP A 255 56.84 20.20 -19.85
N ILE A 256 56.78 19.59 -21.03
CA ILE A 256 57.90 19.43 -21.94
C ILE A 256 57.92 20.65 -22.86
N PRO A 257 58.88 21.58 -22.67
CA PRO A 257 58.71 22.90 -23.25
C PRO A 257 58.73 22.94 -24.78
N ASP A 258 57.93 23.87 -25.32
CA ASP A 258 57.85 24.21 -26.74
C ASP A 258 57.39 23.03 -27.64
N ASN A 259 56.69 22.04 -27.09
CA ASN A 259 56.20 20.88 -27.85
C ASN A 259 54.73 21.04 -28.32
N GLY A 260 54.03 22.08 -27.86
CA GLY A 260 52.63 22.40 -28.17
C GLY A 260 51.60 21.54 -27.44
N ILE A 261 52.01 20.79 -26.43
CA ILE A 261 51.18 20.00 -25.53
C ILE A 261 51.28 20.67 -24.16
N ASP A 262 50.15 20.74 -23.46
CA ASP A 262 50.06 21.19 -22.08
C ASP A 262 49.98 19.90 -21.24
N GLU A 263 51.12 19.45 -20.73
CA GLU A 263 51.20 18.20 -19.97
C GLU A 263 50.66 18.37 -18.56
N ASP A 264 50.84 19.55 -17.95
CA ASP A 264 50.42 19.83 -16.57
C ASP A 264 48.99 20.38 -16.45
N CYS A 265 48.25 20.40 -17.57
CA CYS A 265 46.87 20.87 -17.66
C CYS A 265 46.66 22.31 -17.14
N SER A 266 47.70 23.15 -17.16
CA SER A 266 47.63 24.55 -16.74
C SER A 266 46.85 25.44 -17.74
N GLY A 267 46.56 24.91 -18.93
CA GLY A 267 45.92 25.59 -20.05
C GLY A 267 46.92 26.17 -21.05
N VAL A 268 48.23 25.96 -20.85
CA VAL A 268 49.31 26.46 -21.70
C VAL A 268 50.51 25.51 -21.69
N ASP A 269 51.18 25.36 -22.83
CA ASP A 269 52.51 24.71 -22.91
C ASP A 269 53.58 25.66 -22.35
N LEU A 270 54.47 25.17 -21.49
CA LEU A 270 55.64 25.89 -20.99
C LEU A 270 56.57 26.33 -22.13
N PHE A 271 56.78 27.64 -22.27
CA PHE A 271 57.70 28.17 -23.27
C PHE A 271 59.10 28.44 -22.71
N LEU A 272 60.12 27.80 -23.30
CA LEU A 272 61.52 28.11 -23.00
C LEU A 272 62.13 29.10 -24.01
N GLN A 273 61.60 29.22 -25.22
CA GLN A 273 62.13 30.19 -26.18
C GLN A 273 61.37 31.51 -26.13
N SER A 274 62.14 32.61 -26.11
CA SER A 274 61.54 33.94 -26.15
C SER A 274 61.08 34.24 -27.56
N ARG A 275 59.79 34.41 -27.77
CA ARG A 275 59.22 34.68 -29.10
C ARG A 275 57.99 35.57 -29.03
N VAL A 276 57.67 36.14 -30.17
CA VAL A 276 56.53 37.03 -30.37
C VAL A 276 55.73 36.49 -31.54
N TYR A 277 54.48 36.08 -31.29
CA TYR A 277 53.64 35.38 -32.26
C TYR A 277 52.15 35.75 -32.08
N PRO A 278 51.32 35.79 -33.15
CA PRO A 278 51.70 35.68 -34.54
C PRO A 278 52.49 36.89 -35.01
N ASN A 279 53.36 36.69 -36.00
CA ASN A 279 54.11 37.76 -36.65
C ASN A 279 54.24 37.41 -38.14
N PRO A 280 53.43 38.01 -39.03
CA PRO A 280 52.64 39.24 -38.86
C PRO A 280 51.45 39.11 -37.89
N VAL A 281 51.12 40.20 -37.20
CA VAL A 281 50.00 40.29 -36.24
C VAL A 281 48.90 41.20 -36.76
N THR A 282 47.64 40.78 -36.58
CA THR A 282 46.47 41.60 -36.95
C THR A 282 45.74 42.17 -35.75
N ASP A 283 45.78 41.52 -34.59
CA ASP A 283 45.05 41.95 -33.40
C ASP A 283 45.78 41.58 -32.10
N ILE A 284 45.84 40.28 -31.79
CA ILE A 284 46.41 39.78 -30.55
C ILE A 284 47.83 39.30 -30.81
N LEU A 285 48.76 39.77 -29.98
CA LEU A 285 50.14 39.32 -29.96
C LEU A 285 50.43 38.61 -28.64
N GLU A 286 50.89 37.39 -28.73
CA GLU A 286 51.41 36.64 -27.61
C GLU A 286 52.93 36.76 -27.54
N ILE A 287 53.40 36.93 -26.32
CA ILE A 287 54.80 37.01 -25.99
C ILE A 287 55.10 35.85 -25.05
N HIS A 288 56.03 35.01 -25.48
CA HIS A 288 56.55 33.91 -24.67
C HIS A 288 57.94 34.29 -24.19
N HIS A 289 58.26 34.14 -22.90
CA HIS A 289 59.55 34.49 -22.31
C HIS A 289 59.77 33.81 -20.94
N GLN A 290 61.00 33.34 -20.64
CA GLN A 290 61.34 32.52 -19.46
C GLN A 290 61.30 33.23 -18.08
N VAL A 291 60.37 34.15 -17.85
CA VAL A 291 60.26 34.86 -16.57
C VAL A 291 58.83 35.30 -16.31
N ASP A 292 58.34 34.97 -15.12
CA ASP A 292 57.06 35.47 -14.63
C ASP A 292 57.18 36.82 -13.95
N GLY A 293 56.05 37.51 -13.83
CA GLY A 293 55.93 38.79 -13.15
C GLY A 293 55.85 39.99 -14.08
N ALA A 294 55.81 41.18 -13.49
CA ALA A 294 55.65 42.42 -14.24
C ALA A 294 56.81 42.66 -15.22
N ALA A 295 56.48 43.22 -16.38
CA ALA A 295 57.41 43.70 -17.39
C ALA A 295 56.81 44.90 -18.13
N GLU A 296 57.66 45.68 -18.79
CA GLU A 296 57.28 46.81 -19.61
C GLU A 296 57.50 46.47 -21.09
N VAL A 297 56.50 46.77 -21.92
CA VAL A 297 56.57 46.63 -23.37
C VAL A 297 56.62 47.99 -24.01
N ILE A 298 57.59 48.17 -24.92
CA ILE A 298 57.86 49.40 -25.64
C ILE A 298 57.72 49.14 -27.14
N TRP A 299 56.82 49.86 -27.79
CA TRP A 299 56.62 49.85 -29.23
C TRP A 299 57.39 50.99 -29.88
N ILE A 300 58.31 50.67 -30.77
CA ILE A 300 59.12 51.66 -31.50
C ILE A 300 58.84 51.48 -32.99
N SER A 301 58.50 52.56 -33.70
CA SER A 301 58.38 52.50 -35.17
C SER A 301 59.70 52.14 -35.84
N SER A 302 59.67 51.62 -37.07
CA SER A 302 60.87 51.37 -37.88
C SER A 302 61.77 52.61 -38.09
N GLY A 303 61.23 53.83 -37.93
CA GLY A 303 61.97 55.09 -37.96
C GLY A 303 62.60 55.50 -36.61
N GLY A 304 62.50 54.67 -35.57
CA GLY A 304 63.09 54.92 -34.25
C GLY A 304 62.27 55.80 -33.31
N LYS A 305 61.05 56.19 -33.69
CA LYS A 305 60.14 56.97 -32.83
C LYS A 305 59.40 56.01 -31.88
N LEU A 306 59.43 56.32 -30.58
CA LEU A 306 58.59 55.70 -29.55
C LEU A 306 57.10 55.92 -29.85
N ILE A 307 56.32 54.85 -29.85
CA ILE A 307 54.90 54.85 -30.18
C ILE A 307 54.04 54.66 -28.94
N ARG A 308 54.35 53.63 -28.14
CA ARG A 308 53.58 53.25 -26.96
C ARG A 308 54.47 52.54 -25.94
N GLU A 309 54.15 52.73 -24.67
CA GLU A 309 54.69 51.98 -23.53
C GLU A 309 53.51 51.42 -22.73
N GLU A 310 53.58 50.15 -22.34
CA GLU A 310 52.53 49.48 -21.57
C GLU A 310 53.13 48.49 -20.57
N GLN A 311 52.46 48.31 -19.43
CA GLN A 311 52.85 47.33 -18.41
C GLN A 311 52.11 46.03 -18.68
N ILE A 312 52.84 44.92 -18.68
CA ILE A 312 52.33 43.57 -18.85
C ILE A 312 52.73 42.71 -17.65
N PHE A 313 52.09 41.57 -17.51
CA PHE A 313 52.45 40.56 -16.52
C PHE A 313 52.60 39.23 -17.24
N PHE A 314 53.75 38.58 -17.05
CA PHE A 314 53.95 37.20 -17.49
C PHE A 314 53.41 36.26 -16.41
N ALA A 315 52.52 35.37 -16.82
CA ALA A 315 52.09 34.21 -16.05
C ALA A 315 52.39 32.98 -16.90
N ASP A 316 53.03 31.97 -16.29
CA ASP A 316 53.46 30.74 -16.95
C ASP A 316 54.27 31.03 -18.23
N ASN A 317 55.22 31.98 -18.12
CA ASN A 317 56.08 32.44 -19.21
C ASN A 317 55.34 33.04 -20.42
N ARG A 318 54.06 33.41 -20.29
CA ARG A 318 53.22 33.99 -21.35
C ARG A 318 52.63 35.35 -20.96
N ALA A 319 52.60 36.27 -21.91
CA ALA A 319 51.89 37.55 -21.81
C ALA A 319 51.18 37.89 -23.12
N VAL A 320 50.01 38.52 -23.02
CA VAL A 320 49.18 38.90 -24.17
C VAL A 320 49.08 40.42 -24.28
N ILE A 321 49.33 40.96 -25.48
CA ILE A 321 49.15 42.39 -25.80
C ILE A 321 48.36 42.59 -27.09
N TYR A 322 47.79 43.78 -27.26
CA TYR A 322 46.90 44.09 -28.40
C TYR A 322 47.55 45.09 -29.36
N SER A 323 47.56 44.78 -30.66
CA SER A 323 48.07 45.65 -31.73
C SER A 323 46.97 46.41 -32.47
N VAL A 324 45.69 46.22 -32.12
CA VAL A 324 44.53 46.80 -32.83
C VAL A 324 44.59 48.31 -33.07
N ASP A 325 45.20 49.05 -32.15
CA ASP A 325 45.30 50.52 -32.22
C ASP A 325 46.54 51.02 -32.99
N LEU A 326 47.38 50.10 -33.49
CA LEU A 326 48.60 50.44 -34.20
C LEU A 326 48.34 50.47 -35.72
N PRO A 327 48.78 51.52 -36.43
CA PRO A 327 48.75 51.54 -37.89
C PRO A 327 49.52 50.36 -38.49
N GLN A 328 49.14 49.95 -39.71
CA GLN A 328 49.88 48.91 -40.42
C GLN A 328 51.32 49.35 -40.67
N GLY A 329 52.28 48.48 -40.37
CA GLY A 329 53.69 48.79 -40.49
C GLY A 329 54.62 47.88 -39.68
N VAL A 330 55.91 48.18 -39.78
CA VAL A 330 56.96 47.45 -39.06
C VAL A 330 57.31 48.20 -37.78
N TYR A 331 57.26 47.47 -36.67
CA TYR A 331 57.60 47.94 -35.35
C TYR A 331 58.73 47.10 -34.75
N ILE A 332 59.49 47.70 -33.85
CA ILE A 332 60.39 47.02 -32.94
C ILE A 332 59.68 46.97 -31.59
N LEU A 333 59.34 45.76 -31.17
CA LEU A 333 58.82 45.47 -29.86
C LEU A 333 59.99 45.21 -28.92
N ARG A 334 60.13 46.00 -27.86
CA ARG A 334 61.15 45.80 -26.83
C ARG A 334 60.49 45.54 -25.49
N ILE A 335 60.94 44.51 -24.81
CA ILE A 335 60.45 44.12 -23.49
C ILE A 335 61.53 44.40 -22.47
N ILE A 336 61.18 45.11 -21.41
CA ILE A 336 62.06 45.49 -20.31
C ILE A 336 61.53 44.85 -19.03
N LYS A 337 62.39 44.11 -18.34
CA LYS A 337 62.09 43.53 -17.01
C LYS A 337 63.21 43.92 -16.06
N ASP A 338 62.84 44.34 -14.84
CA ASP A 338 63.79 44.81 -13.82
C ASP A 338 64.81 45.85 -14.34
N GLY A 339 64.37 46.69 -15.28
CA GLY A 339 65.18 47.73 -15.92
C GLY A 339 66.15 47.24 -17.00
N LEU A 340 66.13 45.95 -17.37
CA LEU A 340 66.96 45.37 -18.43
C LEU A 340 66.12 44.94 -19.64
N PRO A 341 66.59 45.19 -20.88
CA PRO A 341 65.91 44.69 -22.07
C PRO A 341 66.09 43.17 -22.17
N VAL A 342 64.99 42.44 -22.15
CA VAL A 342 64.99 40.96 -22.13
C VAL A 342 64.57 40.35 -23.46
N LEU A 343 63.77 41.07 -24.27
CA LEU A 343 63.42 40.69 -25.63
C LEU A 343 63.40 41.93 -26.51
N THR A 344 63.89 41.81 -27.75
CA THR A 344 63.72 42.83 -28.77
C THR A 344 63.45 42.13 -30.09
N GLU A 345 62.23 42.28 -30.58
CA GLU A 345 61.75 41.58 -31.77
C GLU A 345 61.15 42.54 -32.79
N ARG A 346 61.25 42.16 -34.07
CA ARG A 346 60.64 42.94 -35.15
C ARG A 346 59.26 42.39 -35.43
N VAL A 347 58.23 43.18 -35.18
CA VAL A 347 56.81 42.81 -35.36
C VAL A 347 56.24 43.54 -36.56
N LEU A 348 55.61 42.81 -37.48
CA LEU A 348 54.82 43.36 -38.58
C LEU A 348 53.35 43.43 -38.13
N VAL A 349 52.77 44.62 -38.06
CA VAL A 349 51.34 44.82 -37.78
C VAL A 349 50.60 45.01 -39.10
N GLY A 350 49.59 44.18 -39.35
CA GLY A 350 48.85 44.11 -40.63
C GLY A 350 49.07 42.77 -41.36
N GLU A 351 48.39 42.64 -42.51
CA GLU A 351 48.49 41.46 -43.40
C GLU A 351 49.83 41.38 -44.15
#